data_AF-A0A9P5JD63-F1
#
_entry.id   AF-A0A9P5JD63-F1
#
_cell.length_a   1.000
_cell.length_b   1.000
_cell.length_c   1.000
_cell.angle_alpha   90.00
_cell.angle_beta   90.00
_cell.angle_gamma   90.00
#
_symmetry.space_group_name_H-M   'P 1'
#
loop_
_entity.id
_entity.type
_entity.pdbx_description
1 polymer ?
#
loop_
_entity_poly.entity_id
_entity_poly.type
_entity_poly.pdbx_seq_one_letter_code
_entity_poly.pdbx_strand_id
1 'polypeptide(L)'
;MSRLFTGRRKASEDFRGVSSLLPSSSHPRRWSRFYILVVFLVAVLIISANHYDYFSASTPSEFSQTKSPPLPLKHDDKSKVGPYHPTKVLRGPPTEKFRGNLLPDVKYVTGWIGGGHTNDFMTYINYIYIGILTHRIPIIGPFAPTHVGFDEDLIPFGEIYDVERLASEIGHPVVEWRDVKKPYKEGEPFEALGGWSVWARWDSIRDHMPRGNRMTTPLGLDVSYTNTPESFKLKKDEPRDPHVSFNEVARLAYPRYREELIRTEHRWRSEGALAHDSPPDEQVLTIDFSYFMGMIRNWEWDKEYFEPWRIASHAHFTPKMTRIANEYLMRHFEVPTVEDIPKFIGVHVRHGDFGDKCEGRPKAECYAPLSVIATRIKECQDELSERPEFQNADGSPIILPVLVTSDERDPAWWQEVRKEGWGWIDHGPDGEDTVAKLGKWYPVLIDILHQSMGHGFVGTDQSTMSVIAARRVEDWQGGVSRLFLFGHPHADDHLPQTKNVRERQPVNNRFY
;
A
#
# COMPACT_ATOMS: atom_id res chain seq x y z
N MET A 1 -20.33 -73.93 10.83
CA MET A 1 -20.70 -73.50 9.46
C MET A 1 -19.97 -72.19 9.19
N SER A 2 -18.75 -72.27 8.63
CA SER A 2 -18.37 -71.85 7.26
C SER A 2 -17.76 -70.44 7.26
N ARG A 3 -16.60 -70.10 6.68
CA ARG A 3 -15.43 -70.79 6.09
C ARG A 3 -14.35 -69.70 5.85
N LEU A 4 -13.08 -70.04 6.07
CA LEU A 4 -11.90 -69.85 5.19
C LEU A 4 -11.66 -68.49 4.50
N PHE A 5 -10.46 -67.91 4.62
CA PHE A 5 -9.28 -68.31 3.82
C PHE A 5 -7.98 -67.66 4.34
N THR A 6 -7.02 -68.49 4.74
CA THR A 6 -5.59 -68.19 4.84
C THR A 6 -4.85 -69.22 3.98
N GLY A 7 -3.98 -68.79 3.07
CA GLY A 7 -3.23 -69.67 2.19
C GLY A 7 -1.78 -69.23 2.01
N ARG A 8 -0.86 -69.99 2.61
CA ARG A 8 0.59 -70.05 2.31
C ARG A 8 0.82 -70.72 0.93
N ARG A 9 1.89 -70.34 0.22
CA ARG A 9 3.13 -71.17 0.09
C ARG A 9 4.18 -70.55 -0.84
N LYS A 10 5.44 -70.76 -0.43
CA LYS A 10 6.73 -70.61 -1.15
C LYS A 10 6.99 -71.82 -2.06
N ALA A 11 7.82 -71.59 -3.10
CA ALA A 11 8.97 -72.39 -3.59
C ALA A 11 9.23 -71.96 -5.06
N SER A 12 10.32 -71.24 -5.41
CA SER A 12 11.74 -71.61 -5.55
C SER A 12 12.11 -71.98 -6.98
N GLU A 13 13.12 -71.29 -7.55
CA GLU A 13 14.23 -71.79 -8.40
C GLU A 13 14.86 -70.56 -9.10
N ASP A 14 16.08 -70.14 -8.73
CA ASP A 14 17.41 -70.64 -9.13
C ASP A 14 17.96 -69.87 -10.35
N PHE A 15 18.91 -68.96 -10.10
CA PHE A 15 19.91 -68.56 -11.11
C PHE A 15 21.19 -68.09 -10.40
N ARG A 16 22.29 -68.82 -10.65
CA ARG A 16 23.65 -68.58 -10.13
C ARG A 16 24.51 -67.80 -11.13
N GLY A 17 25.48 -67.05 -10.61
CA GLY A 17 26.64 -66.48 -11.31
C GLY A 17 26.39 -65.08 -11.86
N VAL A 18 27.23 -64.05 -11.64
CA VAL A 18 28.69 -64.03 -11.66
C VAL A 18 29.24 -62.89 -10.76
N SER A 19 30.34 -63.17 -10.05
CA SER A 19 31.35 -62.25 -9.43
C SER A 19 31.66 -61.01 -10.29
N SER A 20 32.19 -59.85 -9.89
CA SER A 20 32.94 -59.33 -8.74
C SER A 20 33.36 -57.88 -9.14
N LEU A 21 33.83 -57.06 -8.18
CA LEU A 21 34.57 -55.78 -8.31
C LEU A 21 33.75 -54.49 -8.06
N LEU A 22 33.59 -54.13 -6.79
CA LEU A 22 33.71 -52.72 -6.36
C LEU A 22 34.42 -52.65 -5.00
N PRO A 23 35.37 -51.73 -4.78
CA PRO A 23 36.19 -51.69 -3.57
C PRO A 23 35.45 -51.05 -2.40
N SER A 24 35.62 -51.62 -1.22
CA SER A 24 35.20 -51.05 0.06
C SER A 24 36.07 -49.83 0.39
N SER A 25 35.47 -48.66 0.61
CA SER A 25 36.16 -47.52 1.24
C SER A 25 35.67 -47.35 2.68
N SER A 26 36.56 -47.69 3.60
CA SER A 26 36.39 -47.50 5.03
C SER A 26 36.89 -46.10 5.43
N HIS A 27 35.94 -45.20 5.69
CA HIS A 27 36.04 -43.97 6.49
C HIS A 27 36.84 -42.77 5.90
N PRO A 28 36.38 -41.51 6.14
CA PRO A 28 36.27 -40.96 7.50
C PRO A 28 34.95 -40.22 7.80
N ARG A 29 34.20 -40.73 8.79
CA ARG A 29 33.09 -40.03 9.47
C ARG A 29 33.48 -38.69 10.15
N ARG A 30 34.77 -38.34 10.16
CA ARG A 30 35.27 -37.07 10.71
C ARG A 30 35.03 -35.87 9.80
N TRP A 31 35.06 -36.05 8.47
CA TRP A 31 34.85 -34.93 7.54
C TRP A 31 33.38 -34.51 7.44
N SER A 32 32.45 -35.45 7.60
CA SER A 32 31.01 -35.15 7.64
C SER A 32 30.63 -34.24 8.81
N ARG A 33 31.18 -34.47 10.01
CA ARG A 33 30.90 -33.62 11.18
C ARG A 33 31.52 -32.23 11.05
N PHE A 34 32.70 -32.14 10.45
CA PHE A 34 33.34 -30.84 10.15
C PHE A 34 32.54 -30.05 9.12
N TYR A 35 32.09 -30.69 8.04
CA TYR A 35 31.24 -30.06 7.02
C TYR A 35 29.91 -29.58 7.59
N ILE A 36 29.24 -30.38 8.44
CA ILE A 36 27.98 -29.98 9.07
C ILE A 36 28.19 -28.77 10.00
N LEU A 37 29.29 -28.72 10.75
CA LEU A 37 29.61 -27.59 11.62
C LEU A 37 29.89 -26.31 10.80
N VAL A 38 30.63 -26.42 9.70
CA VAL A 38 30.93 -25.28 8.82
C VAL A 38 29.66 -24.75 8.15
N VAL A 39 28.79 -25.63 7.64
CA VAL A 39 27.50 -25.24 7.06
C VAL A 39 26.61 -24.56 8.10
N PHE A 40 26.56 -25.08 9.33
CA PHE A 40 25.80 -24.48 10.42
C PHE A 40 26.34 -23.08 10.80
N LEU A 41 27.67 -22.93 10.92
CA LEU A 41 28.28 -21.62 11.23
C LEU A 41 28.09 -20.60 10.10
N VAL A 42 28.17 -21.01 8.84
CA VAL A 42 27.87 -20.15 7.69
C VAL A 42 26.40 -19.75 7.69
N ALA A 43 25.48 -20.66 7.99
CA ALA A 43 24.06 -20.34 8.11
C ALA A 43 23.78 -19.35 9.26
N VAL A 44 24.40 -19.54 10.42
CA VAL A 44 24.29 -18.60 11.55
C VAL A 44 24.88 -17.23 11.20
N LEU A 45 26.00 -17.17 10.48
CA LEU A 45 26.59 -15.90 10.01
C LEU A 45 25.71 -15.20 8.99
N ILE A 46 25.10 -15.94 8.05
CA ILE A 46 24.15 -15.37 7.07
C ILE A 46 22.89 -14.87 7.77
N ILE A 47 22.33 -15.63 8.73
CA ILE A 47 21.17 -15.21 9.52
C ILE A 47 21.53 -13.99 10.37
N SER A 48 22.72 -13.96 10.99
CA SER A 48 23.17 -12.83 11.80
C SER A 48 23.46 -11.59 10.95
N ALA A 49 24.00 -11.75 9.74
CA ALA A 49 24.20 -10.66 8.80
C ALA A 49 22.86 -10.10 8.30
N ASN A 50 21.89 -10.95 7.96
CA ASN A 50 20.54 -10.52 7.59
C ASN A 50 19.78 -9.86 8.75
N HIS A 51 19.96 -10.35 9.99
CA HIS A 51 19.41 -9.70 11.18
C HIS A 51 20.10 -8.37 11.48
N TYR A 52 21.41 -8.27 11.24
CA TYR A 52 22.18 -7.05 11.39
C TYR A 52 21.82 -6.02 10.33
N ASP A 53 21.50 -6.40 9.10
CA ASP A 53 20.99 -5.46 8.09
C ASP A 53 19.56 -4.99 8.42
N TYR A 54 18.72 -5.89 8.96
CA TYR A 54 17.38 -5.53 9.45
C TYR A 54 17.42 -4.55 10.64
N PHE A 55 18.40 -4.66 11.53
CA PHE A 55 18.56 -3.77 12.69
C PHE A 55 19.51 -2.58 12.44
N SER A 56 20.52 -2.66 11.59
CA SER A 56 21.44 -1.55 11.30
C SER A 56 20.84 -0.52 10.34
N ALA A 57 19.82 -0.91 9.56
CA ALA A 57 18.93 0.01 8.85
C ALA A 57 18.11 0.94 9.78
N SER A 58 18.29 0.84 11.11
CA SER A 58 17.76 1.79 12.10
C SER A 58 18.79 2.81 12.61
N THR A 59 20.02 2.83 12.06
CA THR A 59 20.87 4.01 12.22
C THR A 59 20.19 5.18 11.51
N PRO A 60 19.93 6.31 12.19
CA PRO A 60 19.38 7.49 11.53
C PRO A 60 20.41 7.93 10.48
N SER A 61 20.12 7.70 9.21
CA SER A 61 20.70 8.52 8.16
C SER A 61 20.44 9.97 8.60
N GLU A 62 21.50 10.77 8.74
CA GLU A 62 21.36 12.22 8.87
C GLU A 62 20.36 12.64 7.80
N PHE A 63 19.22 13.19 8.24
CA PHE A 63 18.16 13.72 7.39
C PHE A 63 18.80 14.72 6.44
N SER A 64 19.24 14.23 5.28
CA SER A 64 19.92 15.01 4.28
C SER A 64 18.82 15.73 3.56
N GLN A 65 18.49 16.94 4.05
CA GLN A 65 17.62 17.88 3.36
C GLN A 65 17.90 17.78 1.87
N THR A 66 16.96 17.19 1.14
CA THR A 66 17.01 17.16 -0.31
C THR A 66 17.37 18.57 -0.78
N LYS A 67 18.48 18.69 -1.52
CA LYS A 67 19.04 19.97 -2.03
C LYS A 67 18.13 20.66 -3.05
N SER A 68 16.85 20.28 -3.12
CA SER A 68 15.84 21.11 -3.74
C SER A 68 15.51 22.20 -2.73
N PRO A 69 15.91 23.47 -2.92
CA PRO A 69 15.42 24.53 -2.07
C PRO A 69 13.89 24.41 -2.06
N PRO A 70 13.23 24.42 -0.88
CA PRO A 70 11.78 24.50 -0.85
C PRO A 70 11.44 25.73 -1.68
N LEU A 71 10.79 25.51 -2.84
CA LEU A 71 10.15 26.60 -3.55
C LEU A 71 9.29 27.27 -2.49
N PRO A 72 9.52 28.56 -2.18
CA PRO A 72 8.74 29.22 -1.16
C PRO A 72 7.29 29.00 -1.53
N LEU A 73 6.56 28.28 -0.67
CA LEU A 73 5.10 28.33 -0.68
C LEU A 73 4.80 29.80 -0.86
N LYS A 74 4.22 30.17 -2.02
CA LYS A 74 3.68 31.51 -2.16
C LYS A 74 2.78 31.64 -0.96
N HIS A 75 3.19 32.48 -0.02
CA HIS A 75 2.36 32.86 1.10
C HIS A 75 1.19 33.57 0.45
N ASP A 76 0.17 32.80 0.10
CA ASP A 76 -1.13 33.34 -0.22
C ASP A 76 -1.49 34.25 0.95
N ASP A 77 -1.94 35.43 0.57
CA ASP A 77 -2.26 36.54 1.42
C ASP A 77 -2.92 36.04 2.72
N LYS A 78 -2.23 36.23 3.86
CA LYS A 78 -2.67 35.77 5.20
C LYS A 78 -4.09 36.25 5.57
N SER A 79 -4.66 37.17 4.80
CA SER A 79 -6.03 37.65 4.93
C SER A 79 -7.13 36.67 4.49
N LYS A 80 -6.81 35.53 3.84
CA LYS A 80 -7.82 34.55 3.38
C LYS A 80 -7.59 33.11 3.84
N VAL A 81 -7.14 32.91 5.08
CA VAL A 81 -7.00 31.56 5.64
C VAL A 81 -8.39 30.94 5.88
N GLY A 82 -8.69 29.83 5.19
CA GLY A 82 -9.96 29.13 5.29
C GLY A 82 -10.27 28.60 6.71
N PRO A 83 -11.55 28.26 7.01
CA PRO A 83 -11.96 27.80 8.33
C PRO A 83 -11.33 26.46 8.76
N TYR A 84 -10.85 25.66 7.79
CA TYR A 84 -10.27 24.33 8.02
C TYR A 84 -8.74 24.30 8.02
N HIS A 85 -8.10 25.47 7.96
CA HIS A 85 -6.64 25.57 7.92
C HIS A 85 -6.00 25.14 9.27
N PRO A 86 -4.78 24.55 9.26
CA PRO A 86 -4.11 24.07 10.48
C PRO A 86 -4.00 25.10 11.62
N THR A 87 -3.83 26.38 11.32
CA THR A 87 -3.74 27.47 12.32
C THR A 87 -5.03 27.69 13.12
N LYS A 88 -6.15 27.09 12.73
CA LYS A 88 -7.41 27.10 13.49
C LYS A 88 -7.49 26.00 14.53
N VAL A 89 -6.68 24.96 14.39
CA VAL A 89 -6.71 23.74 15.20
C VAL A 89 -5.38 23.42 15.89
N LEU A 90 -4.39 24.30 15.77
CA LEU A 90 -3.08 24.24 16.44
C LEU A 90 -2.77 25.59 17.12
N ARG A 91 -1.86 25.60 18.09
CA ARG A 91 -1.44 26.81 18.81
C ARG A 91 -0.61 27.75 17.94
N GLY A 92 0.15 27.22 17.00
CA GLY A 92 1.05 27.99 16.15
C GLY A 92 1.93 27.09 15.27
N PRO A 93 3.16 27.54 14.94
CA PRO A 93 4.08 26.76 14.13
C PRO A 93 4.56 25.49 14.85
N PRO A 94 5.12 24.52 14.12
CA PRO A 94 5.59 23.25 14.68
C PRO A 94 6.62 23.47 15.80
N THR A 95 6.50 22.69 16.87
CA THR A 95 7.36 22.82 18.06
C THR A 95 8.23 21.59 18.27
N GLU A 96 9.21 21.65 19.18
CA GLU A 96 10.03 20.47 19.52
C GLU A 96 9.24 19.40 20.28
N LYS A 97 8.03 19.69 20.79
CA LYS A 97 7.20 18.72 21.52
C LYS A 97 5.77 18.74 20.99
N PHE A 98 5.22 17.62 20.54
CA PHE A 98 3.93 17.68 19.84
C PHE A 98 2.82 18.31 20.70
N ARG A 99 2.78 17.96 22.00
CA ARG A 99 1.81 18.52 22.97
C ARG A 99 1.93 20.04 23.13
N GLY A 100 3.10 20.60 22.87
CA GLY A 100 3.34 22.04 22.88
C GLY A 100 2.58 22.82 21.80
N ASN A 101 2.15 22.14 20.72
CA ASN A 101 1.40 22.77 19.63
C ASN A 101 -0.10 22.40 19.59
N LEU A 102 -0.53 21.37 20.34
CA LEU A 102 -1.94 20.97 20.37
C LEU A 102 -2.79 21.93 21.22
N LEU A 103 -4.01 22.20 20.77
CA LEU A 103 -5.00 22.95 21.56
C LEU A 103 -5.55 22.05 22.69
N PRO A 104 -5.68 22.57 23.92
CA PRO A 104 -6.02 21.75 25.09
C PRO A 104 -7.42 21.13 25.02
N ASP A 105 -8.38 21.85 24.45
CA ASP A 105 -9.79 21.42 24.35
C ASP A 105 -10.11 20.73 23.01
N VAL A 106 -9.09 20.49 22.17
CA VAL A 106 -9.23 19.81 20.89
C VAL A 106 -8.65 18.41 21.01
N LYS A 107 -9.36 17.46 20.40
CA LYS A 107 -8.95 16.06 20.33
C LYS A 107 -8.46 15.75 18.92
N TYR A 108 -7.47 14.87 18.84
CA TYR A 108 -6.78 14.50 17.62
C TYR A 108 -6.82 12.99 17.44
N VAL A 109 -6.63 12.55 16.20
CA VAL A 109 -6.40 11.14 15.86
C VAL A 109 -5.18 11.04 14.96
N THR A 110 -4.35 10.03 15.19
CA THR A 110 -3.19 9.71 14.36
C THR A 110 -3.04 8.21 14.27
N GLY A 111 -2.21 7.78 13.34
CA GLY A 111 -1.72 6.43 13.31
C GLY A 111 -0.60 6.30 12.31
N TRP A 112 -0.25 5.07 12.02
CA TRP A 112 0.97 4.81 11.28
C TRP A 112 0.72 3.98 10.02
N ILE A 113 1.69 4.05 9.12
CA ILE A 113 1.67 3.45 7.79
C ILE A 113 2.57 2.22 7.72
N GLY A 114 2.49 1.42 6.67
CA GLY A 114 3.31 0.21 6.65
C GLY A 114 3.16 -0.67 5.42
N GLY A 115 2.66 -0.14 4.31
CA GLY A 115 2.59 -0.84 3.04
C GLY A 115 3.33 -0.09 1.94
N GLY A 116 2.86 -0.24 0.71
CA GLY A 116 3.24 0.64 -0.39
C GLY A 116 2.42 1.92 -0.41
N HIS A 117 2.81 2.85 -1.29
CA HIS A 117 2.24 4.20 -1.36
C HIS A 117 0.71 4.22 -1.33
N THR A 118 0.03 3.38 -2.10
CA THR A 118 -1.44 3.36 -2.12
C THR A 118 -2.06 2.70 -0.89
N ASN A 119 -1.42 1.71 -0.27
CA ASN A 119 -1.85 1.18 1.03
C ASN A 119 -1.75 2.26 2.12
N ASP A 120 -0.67 3.04 2.08
CA ASP A 120 -0.43 4.13 3.03
C ASP A 120 -1.40 5.29 2.79
N PHE A 121 -1.74 5.59 1.53
CA PHE A 121 -2.79 6.55 1.18
C PHE A 121 -4.13 6.12 1.77
N MET A 122 -4.53 4.87 1.54
CA MET A 122 -5.75 4.28 2.10
C MET A 122 -5.76 4.34 3.63
N THR A 123 -4.62 4.05 4.26
CA THR A 123 -4.42 4.14 5.71
C THR A 123 -4.67 5.55 6.24
N TYR A 124 -4.11 6.58 5.59
CA TYR A 124 -4.34 7.97 6.00
C TYR A 124 -5.79 8.42 5.81
N ILE A 125 -6.42 8.08 4.70
CA ILE A 125 -7.84 8.36 4.49
C ILE A 125 -8.71 7.67 5.55
N ASN A 126 -8.38 6.43 5.93
CA ASN A 126 -9.07 5.74 7.01
C ASN A 126 -8.92 6.47 8.35
N TYR A 127 -7.75 7.06 8.65
CA TYR A 127 -7.59 7.91 9.84
C TYR A 127 -8.38 9.21 9.76
N ILE A 128 -8.48 9.84 8.59
CA ILE A 128 -9.33 11.02 8.38
C ILE A 128 -10.80 10.66 8.65
N TYR A 129 -11.26 9.51 8.15
CA TYR A 129 -12.63 9.04 8.39
C TYR A 129 -12.88 8.75 9.88
N ILE A 130 -11.96 8.10 10.59
CA ILE A 130 -12.05 7.96 12.06
C ILE A 130 -12.11 9.34 12.74
N GLY A 131 -11.32 10.31 12.26
CA GLY A 131 -11.34 11.69 12.76
C GLY A 131 -12.74 12.31 12.65
N ILE A 132 -13.37 12.19 11.50
CA ILE A 132 -14.74 12.66 11.26
C ILE A 132 -15.73 11.95 12.19
N LEU A 133 -15.70 10.60 12.25
CA LEU A 133 -16.61 9.79 13.08
C LEU A 133 -16.49 10.10 14.59
N THR A 134 -15.33 10.55 15.04
CA THR A 134 -15.02 10.75 16.46
C THR A 134 -14.92 12.23 16.85
N HIS A 135 -15.20 13.14 15.91
CA HIS A 135 -15.03 14.58 16.06
C HIS A 135 -13.61 14.97 16.51
N ARG A 136 -12.61 14.31 15.94
CA ARG A 136 -11.17 14.53 16.18
C ARG A 136 -10.50 15.07 14.93
N ILE A 137 -9.48 15.89 15.12
CA ILE A 137 -8.67 16.38 14.00
C ILE A 137 -7.63 15.31 13.61
N PRO A 138 -7.66 14.77 12.39
CA PRO A 138 -6.64 13.84 11.92
C PRO A 138 -5.29 14.53 11.76
N ILE A 139 -4.25 13.92 12.34
CA ILE A 139 -2.84 14.23 12.13
C ILE A 139 -2.27 13.14 11.22
N ILE A 140 -1.99 13.47 9.97
CA ILE A 140 -1.43 12.53 8.98
C ILE A 140 0.08 12.65 8.89
N GLY A 141 0.76 11.54 8.60
CA GLY A 141 2.21 11.48 8.48
C GLY A 141 2.71 11.60 7.04
N PRO A 142 4.03 11.66 6.85
CA PRO A 142 4.63 11.47 5.54
C PRO A 142 4.60 10.00 5.10
N PHE A 143 4.74 9.74 3.79
CA PHE A 143 4.85 8.40 3.24
C PHE A 143 6.24 7.79 3.47
N ALA A 144 6.29 6.48 3.67
CA ALA A 144 7.52 5.71 3.88
C ALA A 144 7.97 5.05 2.57
N PRO A 145 9.29 5.01 2.27
CA PRO A 145 9.79 4.53 0.99
C PRO A 145 9.89 2.99 0.89
N THR A 146 8.89 2.27 1.43
CA THR A 146 8.90 0.79 1.57
C THR A 146 9.20 0.06 0.26
N HIS A 147 8.71 0.57 -0.86
CA HIS A 147 8.93 0.01 -2.21
C HIS A 147 9.74 0.95 -3.13
N VAL A 148 10.29 2.04 -2.59
CA VAL A 148 11.09 3.04 -3.32
C VAL A 148 12.57 2.87 -3.02
N GLY A 149 12.90 2.40 -1.82
CA GLY A 149 14.26 2.21 -1.32
C GLY A 149 14.32 2.70 0.11
N PHE A 150 14.66 1.82 1.06
CA PHE A 150 14.66 2.16 2.49
C PHE A 150 15.69 3.23 2.89
N ASP A 151 16.58 3.59 1.98
CA ASP A 151 17.58 4.66 2.11
C ASP A 151 17.06 6.06 1.72
N GLU A 152 15.84 6.15 1.18
CA GLU A 152 15.23 7.43 0.80
C GLU A 152 14.56 8.15 1.98
N ASP A 153 14.43 9.47 1.85
CA ASP A 153 13.70 10.28 2.82
C ASP A 153 12.19 10.03 2.75
N LEU A 154 11.52 10.34 3.86
CA LEU A 154 10.07 10.38 3.95
C LEU A 154 9.52 11.55 3.13
N ILE A 155 8.45 11.32 2.34
CA ILE A 155 7.81 12.38 1.56
C ILE A 155 6.51 12.86 2.24
N PRO A 156 6.36 14.15 2.58
CA PRO A 156 5.13 14.66 3.19
C PRO A 156 3.89 14.39 2.34
N PHE A 157 2.76 14.13 3.01
CA PHE A 157 1.49 13.92 2.33
C PHE A 157 1.13 15.12 1.45
N GLY A 158 1.34 16.32 1.99
CA GLY A 158 1.08 17.58 1.30
C GLY A 158 2.07 17.96 0.20
N GLU A 159 3.12 17.17 -0.05
CA GLU A 159 3.91 17.32 -1.29
C GLU A 159 3.16 16.70 -2.49
N ILE A 160 2.36 15.67 -2.23
CA ILE A 160 1.70 14.85 -3.25
C ILE A 160 0.25 15.29 -3.43
N TYR A 161 -0.47 15.50 -2.33
CA TYR A 161 -1.89 15.84 -2.30
C TYR A 161 -2.14 17.24 -1.75
N ASP A 162 -3.13 17.93 -2.28
CA ASP A 162 -3.52 19.27 -1.81
C ASP A 162 -4.35 19.16 -0.51
N VAL A 163 -3.67 19.29 0.63
CA VAL A 163 -4.27 19.13 1.96
C VAL A 163 -5.29 20.24 2.25
N GLU A 164 -5.03 21.47 1.81
CA GLU A 164 -5.96 22.59 2.05
C GLU A 164 -7.26 22.39 1.27
N ARG A 165 -7.15 22.00 0.00
CA ARG A 165 -8.30 21.63 -0.82
C ARG A 165 -9.06 20.45 -0.21
N LEU A 166 -8.36 19.38 0.17
CA LEU A 166 -8.96 18.21 0.82
C LEU A 166 -9.75 18.62 2.06
N ALA A 167 -9.14 19.35 2.99
CA ALA A 167 -9.78 19.80 4.23
C ALA A 167 -11.00 20.69 3.96
N SER A 168 -10.92 21.57 2.96
CA SER A 168 -12.02 22.42 2.55
C SER A 168 -13.19 21.65 1.95
N GLU A 169 -12.93 20.69 1.06
CA GLU A 169 -13.96 19.94 0.35
C GLU A 169 -14.68 18.95 1.27
N ILE A 170 -13.98 18.35 2.24
CA ILE A 170 -14.60 17.45 3.23
C ILE A 170 -15.22 18.19 4.42
N GLY A 171 -14.99 19.50 4.52
CA GLY A 171 -15.51 20.33 5.62
C GLY A 171 -14.95 19.95 7.00
N HIS A 172 -13.71 19.45 7.06
CA HIS A 172 -13.07 18.99 8.29
C HIS A 172 -11.57 19.30 8.26
N PRO A 173 -10.97 19.89 9.31
CA PRO A 173 -9.54 20.19 9.31
C PRO A 173 -8.71 18.91 9.22
N VAL A 174 -7.68 18.93 8.38
CA VAL A 174 -6.66 17.88 8.28
C VAL A 174 -5.32 18.54 8.49
N VAL A 175 -4.50 18.02 9.39
CA VAL A 175 -3.15 18.54 9.66
C VAL A 175 -2.11 17.47 9.44
N GLU A 176 -0.91 17.87 9.08
CA GLU A 176 0.22 16.95 8.95
C GLU A 176 1.09 16.97 10.21
N TRP A 177 1.83 15.90 10.47
CA TRP A 177 2.82 15.88 11.56
C TRP A 177 3.83 17.02 11.45
N ARG A 178 4.18 17.43 10.22
CA ARG A 178 5.04 18.59 9.96
C ARG A 178 4.45 19.93 10.41
N ASP A 179 3.13 20.02 10.63
CA ASP A 179 2.46 21.20 11.20
C ASP A 179 2.49 21.18 12.73
N VAL A 180 2.57 19.99 13.32
CA VAL A 180 2.46 19.77 14.78
C VAL A 180 3.83 19.82 15.46
N LYS A 181 4.80 19.08 14.92
CA LYS A 181 6.10 18.84 15.56
C LYS A 181 7.23 18.94 14.54
N LYS A 182 8.36 19.49 14.96
CA LYS A 182 9.59 19.50 14.16
C LYS A 182 10.16 18.08 14.05
N PRO A 183 10.90 17.76 12.98
CA PRO A 183 11.61 16.49 12.88
C PRO A 183 12.53 16.27 14.07
N TYR A 184 12.59 15.02 14.55
CA TYR A 184 13.48 14.62 15.62
C TYR A 184 14.94 14.93 15.28
N LYS A 185 15.68 15.45 16.26
CA LYS A 185 17.13 15.60 16.18
C LYS A 185 17.81 14.67 17.16
N GLU A 186 18.93 14.09 16.75
CA GLU A 186 19.73 13.23 17.61
C GLU A 186 20.10 13.95 18.92
N GLY A 187 19.91 13.25 20.04
CA GLY A 187 20.14 13.78 21.38
C GLY A 187 18.91 14.44 22.02
N GLU A 188 17.83 14.66 21.28
CA GLU A 188 16.55 15.07 21.88
C GLU A 188 15.87 13.89 22.58
N PRO A 189 15.12 14.13 23.67
CA PRO A 189 14.38 13.06 24.32
C PRO A 189 13.16 12.65 23.50
N PHE A 190 12.91 11.34 23.42
CA PHE A 190 11.66 10.81 22.89
C PHE A 190 10.46 11.24 23.75
N GLU A 191 9.30 11.39 23.13
CA GLU A 191 8.04 11.67 23.81
C GLU A 191 7.19 10.40 23.91
N ALA A 192 6.71 10.12 25.12
CA ALA A 192 5.81 9.00 25.36
C ALA A 192 4.40 9.23 24.76
N LEU A 193 3.89 8.22 24.07
CA LEU A 193 2.54 8.18 23.52
C LEU A 193 1.95 6.77 23.69
N GLY A 194 0.75 6.66 24.25
CA GLY A 194 0.02 5.40 24.26
C GLY A 194 -0.98 5.33 23.11
N GLY A 195 -1.11 4.17 22.48
CA GLY A 195 -2.07 3.92 21.41
C GLY A 195 -2.77 2.57 21.51
N TRP A 196 -3.64 2.32 20.54
CA TRP A 196 -4.34 1.07 20.34
C TRP A 196 -3.69 0.28 19.20
N SER A 197 -3.57 -1.02 19.39
CA SER A 197 -3.14 -1.93 18.34
C SER A 197 -4.31 -2.76 17.85
N VAL A 198 -4.75 -2.48 16.63
CA VAL A 198 -5.69 -3.34 15.91
C VAL A 198 -4.95 -4.46 15.18
N TRP A 199 -3.67 -4.25 14.86
CA TRP A 199 -2.82 -5.25 14.22
C TRP A 199 -2.46 -6.43 15.13
N ALA A 200 -2.17 -6.16 16.41
CA ALA A 200 -1.85 -7.18 17.42
C ALA A 200 -2.93 -8.27 17.47
N ARG A 201 -4.19 -7.91 17.22
CA ARG A 201 -5.26 -8.90 17.20
C ARG A 201 -5.17 -9.87 16.03
N TRP A 202 -4.74 -9.36 14.89
CA TRP A 202 -4.58 -10.12 13.66
C TRP A 202 -3.34 -11.02 13.68
N ASP A 203 -2.20 -10.48 14.12
CA ASP A 203 -0.89 -11.06 13.84
C ASP A 203 -0.58 -12.33 14.65
N SER A 204 -1.15 -13.47 14.24
CA SER A 204 -0.81 -14.78 14.81
C SER A 204 0.61 -15.25 14.44
N ILE A 205 1.27 -14.57 13.50
CA ILE A 205 2.60 -14.94 12.99
C ILE A 205 3.68 -14.34 13.91
N ARG A 206 3.41 -13.19 14.53
CA ARG A 206 4.31 -12.49 15.46
C ARG A 206 3.75 -12.41 16.88
N ASP A 207 3.16 -13.51 17.36
CA ASP A 207 2.69 -13.62 18.74
C ASP A 207 1.75 -12.49 19.21
N HIS A 208 0.88 -12.01 18.32
CA HIS A 208 -0.09 -10.95 18.59
C HIS A 208 0.54 -9.61 19.01
N MET A 209 1.72 -9.29 18.45
CA MET A 209 2.42 -8.04 18.72
C MET A 209 1.87 -6.86 17.89
N PRO A 210 1.96 -5.62 18.41
CA PRO A 210 1.65 -4.41 17.63
C PRO A 210 2.51 -4.31 16.38
N ARG A 211 2.00 -3.63 15.34
CA ARG A 211 2.79 -3.41 14.13
C ARG A 211 3.92 -2.43 14.44
N GLY A 212 5.17 -2.89 14.30
CA GLY A 212 6.34 -2.00 14.34
C GLY A 212 6.23 -0.91 13.26
N ASN A 213 6.74 0.29 13.56
CA ASN A 213 6.60 1.41 12.66
C ASN A 213 7.85 2.27 12.55
N ARG A 214 8.20 2.68 11.33
CA ARG A 214 9.36 3.54 11.05
C ARG A 214 9.06 5.03 11.19
N MET A 215 7.79 5.43 11.28
CA MET A 215 7.38 6.84 11.34
C MET A 215 7.53 7.44 12.73
N THR A 216 7.54 6.62 13.78
CA THR A 216 7.60 7.11 15.15
C THR A 216 8.98 7.69 15.48
N THR A 217 10.05 7.08 14.96
CA THR A 217 11.45 7.52 15.21
C THR A 217 11.77 8.90 14.62
N PRO A 218 11.48 9.19 13.33
CA PRO A 218 11.65 10.54 12.77
C PRO A 218 10.81 11.62 13.45
N LEU A 219 9.75 11.21 14.13
CA LEU A 219 8.92 12.08 14.96
C LEU A 219 9.37 12.08 16.43
N GLY A 220 10.41 11.35 16.83
CA GLY A 220 10.87 11.30 18.23
C GLY A 220 9.77 10.81 19.19
N LEU A 221 8.91 9.91 18.74
CA LEU A 221 7.82 9.32 19.51
C LEU A 221 8.19 7.92 19.93
N ASP A 222 8.05 7.64 21.23
CA ASP A 222 8.09 6.28 21.76
C ASP A 222 6.66 5.85 22.04
N VAL A 223 6.20 4.78 21.41
CA VAL A 223 4.78 4.42 21.38
C VAL A 223 4.54 3.07 22.04
N SER A 224 3.70 3.04 23.07
CA SER A 224 3.19 1.81 23.69
C SER A 224 1.79 1.51 23.18
N TYR A 225 1.41 0.23 23.14
CA TYR A 225 0.10 -0.17 22.58
C TYR A 225 -0.71 -1.02 23.53
N THR A 226 -2.02 -0.79 23.56
CA THR A 226 -3.01 -1.68 24.17
C THR A 226 -3.74 -2.44 23.06
N ASN A 227 -3.94 -3.74 23.23
CA ASN A 227 -4.64 -4.57 22.25
C ASN A 227 -6.13 -4.17 22.17
N THR A 228 -6.76 -4.43 21.04
CA THR A 228 -8.22 -4.36 20.91
C THR A 228 -8.86 -5.73 21.12
N PRO A 229 -10.12 -5.82 21.60
CA PRO A 229 -10.86 -7.09 21.72
C PRO A 229 -11.09 -7.81 20.38
N GLU A 230 -11.34 -9.14 20.42
CA GLU A 230 -11.74 -9.93 19.24
C GLU A 230 -12.99 -9.37 18.56
N SER A 231 -13.88 -8.74 19.32
CA SER A 231 -15.14 -8.20 18.80
C SER A 231 -14.95 -7.14 17.73
N PHE A 232 -13.74 -6.57 17.61
CA PHE A 232 -13.37 -5.56 16.62
C PHE A 232 -13.20 -6.16 15.23
N LYS A 233 -12.93 -7.46 15.12
CA LYS A 233 -12.81 -8.12 13.82
C LYS A 233 -14.11 -8.04 13.05
N LEU A 234 -14.00 -7.69 11.78
CA LEU A 234 -15.15 -7.61 10.89
C LEU A 234 -15.71 -9.00 10.61
N LYS A 235 -14.81 -9.99 10.43
CA LYS A 235 -15.15 -11.40 10.31
C LYS A 235 -14.64 -12.19 11.51
N LYS A 236 -15.56 -12.52 12.43
CA LYS A 236 -15.25 -13.21 13.69
C LYS A 236 -15.00 -14.71 13.52
N ASP A 237 -15.57 -15.28 12.47
CA ASP A 237 -15.47 -16.69 12.08
C ASP A 237 -14.27 -17.00 11.19
N GLU A 238 -13.55 -15.98 10.73
CA GLU A 238 -12.30 -16.11 9.99
C GLU A 238 -11.14 -15.60 10.87
N PRO A 239 -10.53 -16.46 11.73
CA PRO A 239 -9.39 -16.07 12.55
C PRO A 239 -8.26 -15.46 11.74
N ARG A 240 -8.16 -15.86 10.46
CA ARG A 240 -7.20 -15.41 9.44
C ARG A 240 -7.56 -14.14 8.65
N ASP A 241 -8.66 -13.45 8.98
CA ASP A 241 -8.98 -12.18 8.32
C ASP A 241 -8.42 -10.99 9.14
N PRO A 242 -7.63 -10.09 8.52
CA PRO A 242 -7.02 -8.94 9.19
C PRO A 242 -7.98 -7.77 9.39
N HIS A 243 -9.22 -7.83 8.87
CA HIS A 243 -10.08 -6.67 8.83
C HIS A 243 -10.75 -6.38 10.16
N VAL A 244 -10.80 -5.09 10.48
CA VAL A 244 -11.46 -4.57 11.68
C VAL A 244 -12.54 -3.57 11.32
N SER A 245 -13.55 -3.47 12.18
CA SER A 245 -14.70 -2.58 11.98
C SER A 245 -14.36 -1.13 12.33
N PHE A 246 -14.66 -0.19 11.43
CA PHE A 246 -14.59 1.24 11.72
C PHE A 246 -15.39 1.63 12.97
N ASN A 247 -16.58 1.07 13.14
CA ASN A 247 -17.46 1.41 14.26
C ASN A 247 -16.86 0.97 15.59
N GLU A 248 -16.27 -0.23 15.64
CA GLU A 248 -15.63 -0.73 16.85
C GLU A 248 -14.38 0.10 17.18
N VAL A 249 -13.58 0.45 16.18
CA VAL A 249 -12.40 1.31 16.37
C VAL A 249 -12.79 2.73 16.81
N ALA A 250 -13.83 3.33 16.22
CA ALA A 250 -14.31 4.65 16.60
C ALA A 250 -14.77 4.71 18.06
N ARG A 251 -15.28 3.59 18.62
CA ARG A 251 -15.68 3.50 20.04
C ARG A 251 -14.51 3.73 20.99
N LEU A 252 -13.26 3.50 20.57
CA LEU A 252 -12.06 3.76 21.36
C LEU A 252 -11.87 5.26 21.70
N ALA A 253 -12.52 6.16 20.95
CA ALA A 253 -12.48 7.59 21.21
C ALA A 253 -13.27 8.02 22.46
N TYR A 254 -14.17 7.16 22.97
CA TYR A 254 -15.12 7.49 24.03
C TYR A 254 -14.60 7.05 25.41
N PRO A 255 -14.48 7.97 26.39
CA PRO A 255 -13.76 7.72 27.65
C PRO A 255 -14.22 6.49 28.41
N ARG A 256 -15.53 6.30 28.61
CA ARG A 256 -16.07 5.17 29.40
C ARG A 256 -15.70 3.81 28.81
N TYR A 257 -15.83 3.66 27.49
CA TYR A 257 -15.51 2.40 26.81
C TYR A 257 -14.00 2.16 26.80
N ARG A 258 -13.22 3.21 26.55
CA ARG A 258 -11.76 3.20 26.61
C ARG A 258 -11.24 2.74 27.97
N GLU A 259 -11.78 3.30 29.06
CA GLU A 259 -11.39 2.96 30.43
C GLU A 259 -11.67 1.51 30.81
N GLU A 260 -12.76 0.94 30.31
CA GLU A 260 -13.08 -0.48 30.49
C GLU A 260 -12.01 -1.36 29.83
N LEU A 261 -11.72 -1.11 28.55
CA LEU A 261 -10.76 -1.89 27.78
C LEU A 261 -9.33 -1.76 28.31
N ILE A 262 -8.92 -0.57 28.78
CA ILE A 262 -7.59 -0.36 29.37
C ILE A 262 -7.34 -1.28 30.59
N ARG A 263 -8.39 -1.71 31.28
CA ARG A 263 -8.29 -2.59 32.46
C ARG A 263 -8.27 -4.07 32.08
N THR A 264 -8.82 -4.45 30.95
CA THR A 264 -9.01 -5.85 30.56
C THR A 264 -8.04 -6.31 29.48
N GLU A 265 -7.64 -5.41 28.59
CA GLU A 265 -6.80 -5.74 27.44
C GLU A 265 -5.31 -5.69 27.77
N HIS A 266 -4.56 -6.56 27.10
CA HIS A 266 -3.11 -6.62 27.25
C HIS A 266 -2.46 -5.36 26.71
N ARG A 267 -1.45 -4.88 27.45
CA ARG A 267 -0.64 -3.72 27.08
C ARG A 267 0.81 -4.12 26.84
N TRP A 268 1.28 -3.74 25.68
CA TRP A 268 2.67 -3.88 25.26
C TRP A 268 3.46 -2.66 25.69
N ARG A 269 4.60 -2.93 26.34
CA ARG A 269 5.62 -1.91 26.58
C ARG A 269 6.19 -1.46 25.25
N SER A 270 6.47 -0.18 25.12
CA SER A 270 7.13 0.35 23.94
C SER A 270 8.53 -0.26 23.79
N GLU A 271 8.93 -0.54 22.55
CA GLU A 271 10.27 -1.07 22.24
C GLU A 271 11.34 0.02 22.14
N GLY A 272 10.94 1.29 22.23
CA GLY A 272 11.82 2.45 22.08
C GLY A 272 12.62 2.81 23.34
N ALA A 273 13.26 3.97 23.28
CA ALA A 273 14.25 4.41 24.25
C ALA A 273 13.72 4.61 25.68
N LEU A 274 12.44 4.94 25.84
CA LEU A 274 11.82 5.12 27.16
C LEU A 274 11.34 3.80 27.75
N ALA A 275 11.01 2.84 26.89
CA ALA A 275 10.38 1.57 27.26
C ALA A 275 9.27 1.82 28.29
N HIS A 276 8.16 2.43 27.89
CA HIS A 276 7.03 2.70 28.79
C HIS A 276 5.81 1.86 28.41
N ASP A 277 4.84 1.76 29.30
CA ASP A 277 3.54 1.11 29.06
C ASP A 277 2.39 2.10 29.29
N SER A 278 2.57 3.35 28.87
CA SER A 278 1.53 4.38 28.93
C SER A 278 0.20 3.87 28.34
N PRO A 279 -0.94 4.12 29.02
CA PRO A 279 -2.23 3.80 28.46
C PRO A 279 -2.51 4.67 27.21
N PRO A 280 -3.44 4.24 26.33
CA PRO A 280 -3.86 5.00 25.17
C PRO A 280 -4.22 6.45 25.53
N ASP A 281 -3.64 7.41 24.80
CA ASP A 281 -3.77 8.84 25.10
C ASP A 281 -5.20 9.34 24.86
N GLU A 282 -5.67 10.24 25.73
CA GLU A 282 -7.01 10.78 25.64
C GLU A 282 -7.15 11.86 24.56
N GLN A 283 -6.17 12.77 24.52
CA GLN A 283 -6.15 13.90 23.61
C GLN A 283 -5.83 13.42 22.19
N VAL A 284 -4.89 12.48 22.04
CA VAL A 284 -4.45 11.94 20.74
C VAL A 284 -4.78 10.46 20.63
N LEU A 285 -5.92 10.14 20.00
CA LEU A 285 -6.27 8.76 19.68
C LEU A 285 -5.24 8.21 18.68
N THR A 286 -4.45 7.23 19.11
CA THR A 286 -3.42 6.61 18.27
C THR A 286 -3.83 5.19 17.92
N ILE A 287 -3.77 4.84 16.63
CA ILE A 287 -4.06 3.49 16.11
C ILE A 287 -2.87 3.03 15.27
N ASP A 288 -2.38 1.81 15.47
CA ASP A 288 -1.13 1.38 14.85
C ASP A 288 -1.20 1.17 13.32
N PHE A 289 -2.25 0.54 12.81
CA PHE A 289 -2.38 0.26 11.37
C PHE A 289 -3.84 0.13 10.91
N SER A 290 -4.34 1.10 10.13
CA SER A 290 -5.74 1.16 9.66
C SER A 290 -6.00 0.66 8.25
N TYR A 291 -5.00 0.14 7.54
CA TYR A 291 -5.17 -0.29 6.15
C TYR A 291 -6.34 -1.27 5.95
N PHE A 292 -6.48 -2.24 6.85
CA PHE A 292 -7.52 -3.29 6.80
C PHE A 292 -8.85 -2.89 7.48
N MET A 293 -9.14 -1.59 7.66
CA MET A 293 -10.45 -1.19 8.18
C MET A 293 -11.56 -1.38 7.13
N GLY A 294 -12.70 -1.92 7.56
CA GLY A 294 -13.90 -2.10 6.76
C GLY A 294 -15.14 -1.60 7.48
N MET A 295 -16.17 -1.25 6.72
CA MET A 295 -17.47 -0.79 7.24
C MET A 295 -18.41 -1.98 7.43
N ILE A 296 -18.56 -2.81 6.39
CA ILE A 296 -19.53 -3.91 6.36
C ILE A 296 -18.85 -5.22 5.95
N ARG A 297 -17.97 -5.16 4.95
CA ARG A 297 -17.25 -6.28 4.36
C ARG A 297 -15.74 -5.99 4.30
N ASN A 298 -14.96 -7.00 3.99
CA ASN A 298 -13.56 -6.77 3.64
C ASN A 298 -13.44 -6.23 2.20
N TRP A 299 -12.31 -5.58 1.90
CA TRP A 299 -11.99 -5.12 0.54
C TRP A 299 -13.05 -4.22 -0.12
N GLU A 300 -13.43 -3.14 0.57
CA GLU A 300 -14.56 -2.28 0.17
C GLU A 300 -14.17 -1.03 -0.63
N TRP A 301 -12.88 -0.81 -0.90
CA TRP A 301 -12.39 0.42 -1.54
C TRP A 301 -12.90 0.66 -2.96
N ASP A 302 -13.37 -0.38 -3.65
CA ASP A 302 -14.01 -0.28 -4.96
C ASP A 302 -15.54 -0.12 -4.89
N LYS A 303 -16.12 -0.03 -3.68
CA LYS A 303 -17.56 0.01 -3.47
C LYS A 303 -18.03 1.44 -3.30
N GLU A 304 -19.13 1.76 -3.98
CA GLU A 304 -19.74 3.10 -3.99
C GLU A 304 -20.17 3.56 -2.58
N TYR A 305 -20.61 2.63 -1.74
CA TYR A 305 -21.06 2.93 -0.37
C TYR A 305 -19.92 3.13 0.63
N PHE A 306 -18.65 2.95 0.22
CA PHE A 306 -17.52 3.00 1.14
C PHE A 306 -17.14 4.45 1.46
N GLU A 307 -17.53 4.94 2.63
CA GLU A 307 -17.34 6.34 3.04
C GLU A 307 -15.89 6.86 3.00
N PRO A 308 -14.85 6.07 3.37
CA PRO A 308 -13.47 6.52 3.18
C PRO A 308 -13.15 6.88 1.74
N TRP A 309 -13.73 6.20 0.75
CA TRP A 309 -13.53 6.58 -0.65
C TRP A 309 -14.14 7.96 -0.96
N ARG A 310 -15.30 8.32 -0.39
CA ARG A 310 -15.90 9.65 -0.60
C ARG A 310 -14.94 10.75 -0.13
N ILE A 311 -14.21 10.53 0.96
CA ILE A 311 -13.12 11.41 1.42
C ILE A 311 -11.93 11.37 0.44
N ALA A 312 -11.48 10.18 0.04
CA ALA A 312 -10.36 10.02 -0.90
C ALA A 312 -10.60 10.71 -2.25
N SER A 313 -11.86 10.79 -2.70
CA SER A 313 -12.24 11.47 -3.93
C SER A 313 -11.91 12.98 -3.92
N HIS A 314 -11.75 13.58 -2.74
CA HIS A 314 -11.34 14.98 -2.56
C HIS A 314 -9.83 15.17 -2.41
N ALA A 315 -9.05 14.08 -2.31
CA ALA A 315 -7.60 14.12 -2.17
C ALA A 315 -6.93 14.28 -3.55
N HIS A 316 -7.11 15.45 -4.16
CA HIS A 316 -6.50 15.80 -5.44
C HIS A 316 -4.99 16.04 -5.31
N PHE A 317 -4.25 15.82 -6.39
CA PHE A 317 -2.81 16.07 -6.43
C PHE A 317 -2.49 17.56 -6.32
N THR A 318 -1.30 17.88 -5.80
CA THR A 318 -0.83 19.27 -5.79
C THR A 318 -0.60 19.80 -7.21
N PRO A 319 -0.75 21.12 -7.45
CA PRO A 319 -0.45 21.72 -8.75
C PRO A 319 1.00 21.45 -9.23
N LYS A 320 1.94 21.30 -8.29
CA LYS A 320 3.33 20.92 -8.58
C LYS A 320 3.39 19.52 -9.20
N MET A 321 2.76 18.53 -8.57
CA MET A 321 2.75 17.16 -9.08
C MET A 321 2.00 17.06 -10.42
N THR A 322 0.85 17.73 -10.55
CA THR A 322 0.10 17.77 -11.82
C THR A 322 0.92 18.35 -12.95
N ARG A 323 1.67 19.44 -12.71
CA ARG A 323 2.56 20.03 -13.71
C ARG A 323 3.66 19.05 -14.15
N ILE A 324 4.32 18.40 -13.19
CA ILE A 324 5.36 17.40 -13.50
C ILE A 324 4.77 16.27 -14.34
N ALA A 325 3.62 15.71 -13.95
CA ALA A 325 2.96 14.66 -14.72
C ALA A 325 2.59 15.11 -16.13
N ASN A 326 2.02 16.31 -16.29
CA ASN A 326 1.69 16.87 -17.60
C ASN A 326 2.92 17.03 -18.51
N GLU A 327 4.05 17.51 -17.97
CA GLU A 327 5.30 17.65 -18.74
C GLU A 327 5.77 16.30 -19.31
N TYR A 328 5.61 15.22 -18.56
CA TYR A 328 5.92 13.86 -19.03
C TYR A 328 4.94 13.38 -20.11
N LEU A 329 3.64 13.63 -19.95
CA LEU A 329 2.65 13.29 -20.98
C LEU A 329 2.88 14.08 -22.27
N MET A 330 3.19 15.37 -22.16
CA MET A 330 3.49 16.22 -23.32
C MET A 330 4.65 15.65 -24.15
N ARG A 331 5.74 15.24 -23.49
CA ARG A 331 6.87 14.61 -24.18
C ARG A 331 6.51 13.24 -24.73
N HIS A 332 5.77 12.43 -23.98
CA HIS A 332 5.34 11.11 -24.42
C HIS A 332 4.45 11.15 -25.66
N PHE A 333 3.52 12.10 -25.71
CA PHE A 333 2.61 12.28 -26.85
C PHE A 333 3.14 13.25 -27.92
N GLU A 334 4.34 13.80 -27.73
CA GLU A 334 4.99 14.76 -28.63
C GLU A 334 4.14 16.01 -28.93
N VAL A 335 3.46 16.53 -27.91
CA VAL A 335 2.57 17.70 -28.01
C VAL A 335 3.15 18.94 -27.32
N PRO A 336 2.89 20.17 -27.84
CA PRO A 336 3.57 21.37 -27.38
C PRO A 336 2.94 22.00 -26.13
N THR A 337 1.66 21.71 -25.83
CA THR A 337 0.94 22.26 -24.68
C THR A 337 0.17 21.19 -23.91
N VAL A 338 -0.27 21.52 -22.70
CA VAL A 338 -1.06 20.61 -21.85
C VAL A 338 -2.43 20.35 -22.46
N GLU A 339 -3.00 21.37 -23.11
CA GLU A 339 -4.30 21.32 -23.77
C GLU A 339 -4.31 20.38 -24.99
N ASP A 340 -3.12 20.12 -25.56
CA ASP A 340 -2.94 19.22 -26.69
C ASP A 340 -2.75 17.75 -26.27
N ILE A 341 -2.62 17.45 -24.97
CA ILE A 341 -2.53 16.06 -24.48
C ILE A 341 -3.82 15.32 -24.88
N PRO A 342 -3.74 14.25 -25.68
CA PRO A 342 -4.93 13.53 -26.12
C PRO A 342 -5.62 12.88 -24.92
N LYS A 343 -6.94 12.73 -25.02
CA LYS A 343 -7.66 11.79 -24.13
C LYS A 343 -7.05 10.40 -24.33
N PHE A 344 -6.78 9.68 -23.25
CA PHE A 344 -6.10 8.37 -23.32
C PHE A 344 -6.70 7.36 -22.35
N ILE A 345 -6.35 6.10 -22.54
CA ILE A 345 -6.64 5.01 -21.60
C ILE A 345 -5.37 4.68 -20.82
N GLY A 346 -5.44 4.83 -19.49
CA GLY A 346 -4.37 4.38 -18.60
C GLY A 346 -4.47 2.88 -18.36
N VAL A 347 -3.33 2.19 -18.37
CA VAL A 347 -3.25 0.76 -18.04
C VAL A 347 -2.25 0.56 -16.92
N HIS A 348 -2.62 -0.22 -15.91
CA HIS A 348 -1.73 -0.63 -14.84
C HIS A 348 -1.63 -2.14 -14.77
N VAL A 349 -0.42 -2.66 -14.98
CA VAL A 349 -0.11 -4.09 -14.91
C VAL A 349 0.83 -4.33 -13.73
N ARG A 350 0.39 -5.09 -12.74
CA ARG A 350 1.20 -5.44 -11.56
C ARG A 350 1.81 -6.82 -11.74
N HIS A 351 3.09 -6.88 -12.10
CA HIS A 351 3.84 -8.12 -12.34
C HIS A 351 4.93 -8.41 -11.30
N GLY A 352 5.37 -7.42 -10.52
CA GLY A 352 6.51 -7.54 -9.60
C GLY A 352 6.33 -8.61 -8.53
N ASP A 353 5.90 -8.21 -7.33
CA ASP A 353 5.66 -9.11 -6.19
C ASP A 353 4.40 -9.98 -6.35
N PHE A 354 3.55 -9.68 -7.34
CA PHE A 354 2.34 -10.46 -7.60
C PHE A 354 2.62 -11.87 -8.15
N GLY A 355 3.86 -12.15 -8.54
CA GLY A 355 4.31 -13.51 -8.84
C GLY A 355 4.14 -14.48 -7.67
N ASP A 356 4.20 -13.99 -6.44
CA ASP A 356 4.02 -14.82 -5.24
C ASP A 356 2.58 -15.36 -5.11
N LYS A 357 1.61 -14.66 -5.72
CA LYS A 357 0.21 -15.09 -5.78
C LYS A 357 -0.05 -16.19 -6.82
N CYS A 358 0.96 -16.55 -7.62
CA CYS A 358 0.83 -17.61 -8.62
C CYS A 358 0.92 -19.02 -8.03
N GLU A 359 1.17 -19.18 -6.72
CA GLU A 359 1.24 -20.48 -6.03
C GLU A 359 2.19 -21.49 -6.71
N GLY A 360 3.31 -20.99 -7.26
CA GLY A 360 4.31 -21.82 -7.96
C GLY A 360 3.95 -22.17 -9.41
N ARG A 361 2.83 -21.67 -9.95
CA ARG A 361 2.51 -21.79 -11.38
C ARG A 361 3.49 -20.98 -12.24
N PRO A 362 3.74 -21.40 -13.49
CA PRO A 362 4.48 -20.59 -14.45
C PRO A 362 3.83 -19.21 -14.63
N LYS A 363 4.64 -18.15 -14.71
CA LYS A 363 4.13 -16.77 -14.89
C LYS A 363 3.21 -16.64 -16.09
N ALA A 364 3.54 -17.31 -17.21
CA ALA A 364 2.73 -17.30 -18.43
C ALA A 364 1.32 -17.92 -18.23
N GLU A 365 1.13 -18.78 -17.24
CA GLU A 365 -0.17 -19.37 -16.90
C GLU A 365 -0.92 -18.58 -15.83
N CYS A 366 -0.20 -17.76 -15.05
CA CYS A 366 -0.75 -17.01 -13.93
C CYS A 366 -1.10 -15.57 -14.30
N TYR A 367 -0.20 -14.87 -14.99
CA TYR A 367 -0.40 -13.48 -15.38
C TYR A 367 -1.38 -13.40 -16.55
N ALA A 368 -2.18 -12.34 -16.55
CA ALA A 368 -3.08 -12.08 -17.66
C ALA A 368 -2.26 -11.80 -18.93
N PRO A 369 -2.51 -12.49 -20.05
CA PRO A 369 -1.85 -12.19 -21.30
C PRO A 369 -2.31 -10.82 -21.84
N LEU A 370 -1.50 -10.17 -22.69
CA LEU A 370 -1.85 -8.87 -23.28
C LEU A 370 -3.18 -8.90 -24.04
N SER A 371 -3.58 -10.04 -24.61
CA SER A 371 -4.87 -10.21 -25.28
C SER A 371 -6.08 -10.00 -24.35
N VAL A 372 -5.97 -10.38 -23.08
CA VAL A 372 -7.00 -10.11 -22.06
C VAL A 372 -7.06 -8.61 -21.79
N ILE A 373 -5.90 -7.97 -21.63
CA ILE A 373 -5.81 -6.52 -21.39
C ILE A 373 -6.38 -5.75 -22.59
N ALA A 374 -6.04 -6.16 -23.82
CA ALA A 374 -6.57 -5.59 -25.05
C ALA A 374 -8.11 -5.68 -25.13
N THR A 375 -8.67 -6.80 -24.66
CA THR A 375 -10.13 -6.97 -24.57
C THR A 375 -10.74 -5.95 -23.61
N ARG A 376 -10.15 -5.75 -22.42
CA ARG A 376 -10.62 -4.74 -21.45
C ARG A 376 -10.46 -3.31 -21.96
N ILE A 377 -9.38 -3.01 -22.68
CA ILE A 377 -9.18 -1.71 -23.34
C ILE A 377 -10.30 -1.48 -24.36
N LYS A 378 -10.61 -2.49 -25.17
CA LYS A 378 -11.69 -2.41 -26.15
C LYS A 378 -13.05 -2.17 -25.49
N GLU A 379 -13.36 -2.84 -24.37
CA GLU A 379 -14.59 -2.58 -23.60
C GLU A 379 -14.68 -1.12 -23.15
N CYS A 380 -13.58 -0.54 -22.68
CA CYS A 380 -13.52 0.87 -22.32
C CYS A 380 -13.71 1.79 -23.54
N GLN A 381 -13.04 1.51 -24.65
CA GLN A 381 -13.18 2.29 -25.89
C GLN A 381 -14.61 2.24 -26.43
N ASP A 382 -15.22 1.06 -26.47
CA ASP A 382 -16.58 0.86 -26.95
C ASP A 382 -17.58 1.65 -26.08
N GLU A 383 -17.47 1.58 -24.75
CA GLU A 383 -18.34 2.35 -23.85
C GLU A 383 -18.14 3.87 -23.95
N LEU A 384 -16.90 4.33 -24.08
CA LEU A 384 -16.61 5.76 -24.24
C LEU A 384 -17.12 6.28 -25.60
N SER A 385 -17.07 5.47 -26.65
CA SER A 385 -17.50 5.85 -28.01
C SER A 385 -19.00 6.17 -28.12
N GLU A 386 -19.81 5.71 -27.16
CA GLU A 386 -21.23 6.04 -27.07
C GLU A 386 -21.47 7.52 -26.69
N ARG A 387 -20.43 8.22 -26.22
CA ARG A 387 -20.52 9.59 -25.70
C ARG A 387 -20.04 10.62 -26.74
N PRO A 388 -20.76 11.75 -26.95
CA PRO A 388 -20.43 12.73 -28.00
C PRO A 388 -19.01 13.29 -27.90
N GLU A 389 -18.47 13.48 -26.70
CA GLU A 389 -17.13 14.03 -26.48
C GLU A 389 -15.99 13.05 -26.84
N PHE A 390 -16.32 11.81 -27.18
CA PHE A 390 -15.40 10.78 -27.68
C PHE A 390 -15.69 10.42 -29.14
N GLN A 391 -16.38 11.30 -29.87
CA GLN A 391 -16.63 11.17 -31.30
C GLN A 391 -15.94 12.30 -32.07
N ASN A 392 -15.48 11.97 -33.28
CA ASN A 392 -15.01 12.95 -34.25
C ASN A 392 -16.19 13.77 -34.81
N ALA A 393 -15.89 14.84 -35.54
CA ALA A 393 -16.91 15.69 -36.15
C ALA A 393 -17.85 14.95 -37.14
N ASP A 394 -17.42 13.82 -37.68
CA ASP A 394 -18.21 12.95 -38.57
C ASP A 394 -19.02 11.87 -37.82
N GLY A 395 -18.97 11.86 -36.48
CA GLY A 395 -19.64 10.88 -35.62
C GLY A 395 -18.88 9.56 -35.44
N SER A 396 -17.70 9.39 -36.05
CA SER A 396 -16.87 8.20 -35.83
C SER A 396 -16.20 8.22 -34.44
N PRO A 397 -16.00 7.06 -33.79
CA PRO A 397 -15.30 7.00 -32.50
C PRO A 397 -13.87 7.55 -32.56
N ILE A 398 -13.47 8.32 -31.54
CA ILE A 398 -12.07 8.68 -31.31
C ILE A 398 -11.32 7.44 -30.81
N ILE A 399 -10.24 7.08 -31.52
CA ILE A 399 -9.34 6.03 -31.06
C ILE A 399 -8.42 6.62 -29.99
N LEU A 400 -8.61 6.20 -28.74
CA LEU A 400 -7.83 6.69 -27.62
C LEU A 400 -6.47 5.97 -27.56
N PRO A 401 -5.33 6.70 -27.50
CA PRO A 401 -4.04 6.09 -27.21
C PRO A 401 -4.03 5.41 -25.84
N VAL A 402 -3.15 4.42 -25.69
CA VAL A 402 -3.01 3.60 -24.48
C VAL A 402 -1.65 3.89 -23.84
N LEU A 403 -1.67 4.27 -22.57
CA LEU A 403 -0.48 4.49 -21.75
C LEU A 403 -0.38 3.42 -20.67
N VAL A 404 0.64 2.57 -20.77
CA VAL A 404 0.89 1.45 -19.86
C VAL A 404 1.88 1.84 -18.77
N THR A 405 1.56 1.45 -17.55
CA THR A 405 2.42 1.54 -16.36
C THR A 405 2.54 0.13 -15.78
N SER A 406 3.75 -0.27 -15.38
CA SER A 406 4.00 -1.61 -14.86
C SER A 406 5.31 -1.65 -14.07
N ASP A 407 5.39 -2.54 -13.09
CA ASP A 407 6.63 -2.91 -12.40
C ASP A 407 7.37 -4.09 -13.06
N GLU A 408 6.95 -4.48 -14.28
CA GLU A 408 7.63 -5.45 -15.13
C GLU A 408 9.01 -4.95 -15.61
N ARG A 409 10.00 -5.84 -15.59
CA ARG A 409 11.38 -5.57 -16.00
C ARG A 409 11.80 -6.34 -17.24
N ASP A 410 11.02 -7.32 -17.70
CA ASP A 410 11.32 -8.09 -18.90
C ASP A 410 11.21 -7.20 -20.16
N PRO A 411 12.33 -6.92 -20.87
CA PRO A 411 12.28 -6.14 -22.10
C PRO A 411 11.44 -6.80 -23.20
N ALA A 412 11.34 -8.13 -23.23
CA ALA A 412 10.55 -8.83 -24.23
C ALA A 412 9.05 -8.52 -24.08
N TRP A 413 8.56 -8.45 -22.85
CA TRP A 413 7.19 -8.05 -22.55
C TRP A 413 6.90 -6.62 -23.01
N TRP A 414 7.80 -5.67 -22.74
CA TRP A 414 7.67 -4.29 -23.22
C TRP A 414 7.71 -4.18 -24.75
N GLN A 415 8.44 -5.07 -25.45
CA GLN A 415 8.35 -5.15 -26.92
C GLN A 415 6.98 -5.65 -27.39
N GLU A 416 6.32 -6.55 -26.66
CA GLU A 416 4.97 -6.99 -26.97
C GLU A 416 3.95 -5.86 -26.74
N VAL A 417 4.07 -5.12 -25.64
CA VAL A 417 3.28 -3.90 -25.38
C VAL A 417 3.40 -2.91 -26.54
N ARG A 418 4.62 -2.68 -27.04
CA ARG A 418 4.85 -1.82 -28.22
C ARG A 418 4.21 -2.37 -29.50
N LYS A 419 4.19 -3.69 -29.71
CA LYS A 419 3.57 -4.32 -30.88
C LYS A 419 2.05 -4.13 -30.90
N GLU A 420 1.40 -4.03 -29.75
CA GLU A 420 -0.01 -3.66 -29.62
C GLU A 420 -0.28 -2.17 -29.92
N GLY A 421 0.77 -1.38 -30.16
CA GLY A 421 0.68 0.06 -30.39
C GLY A 421 0.53 0.87 -29.11
N TRP A 422 0.81 0.29 -27.95
CA TRP A 422 0.68 0.97 -26.65
C TRP A 422 2.01 1.62 -26.25
N GLY A 423 1.91 2.78 -25.60
CA GLY A 423 3.05 3.54 -25.11
C GLY A 423 3.29 3.31 -23.62
N TRP A 424 4.48 3.64 -23.15
CA TRP A 424 4.80 3.79 -21.73
C TRP A 424 5.82 4.91 -21.55
N ILE A 425 5.94 5.40 -20.33
CA ILE A 425 7.00 6.34 -19.96
C ILE A 425 8.18 5.54 -19.44
N ASP A 426 9.30 5.60 -20.16
CA ASP A 426 10.54 5.00 -19.70
C ASP A 426 11.20 5.91 -18.66
N HIS A 427 11.05 5.57 -17.39
CA HIS A 427 11.68 6.30 -16.29
C HIS A 427 13.21 6.09 -16.18
N GLY A 428 13.77 5.14 -16.94
CA GLY A 428 15.17 4.75 -16.89
C GLY A 428 16.12 5.76 -17.55
N PRO A 429 17.45 5.54 -17.43
CA PRO A 429 18.48 6.46 -17.94
C PRO A 429 18.44 6.70 -19.45
N ASP A 430 17.95 5.72 -20.22
CA ASP A 430 17.84 5.80 -21.68
C ASP A 430 16.57 6.53 -22.15
N GLY A 431 15.66 6.86 -21.21
CA GLY A 431 14.42 7.58 -21.46
C GLY A 431 14.37 8.91 -20.72
N GLU A 432 13.50 9.00 -19.71
CA GLU A 432 13.27 10.21 -18.94
C GLU A 432 14.25 10.41 -17.80
N ASP A 433 15.09 9.43 -17.44
CA ASP A 433 16.06 9.49 -16.33
C ASP A 433 15.47 10.13 -15.06
N THR A 434 14.29 9.66 -14.68
CA THR A 434 13.42 10.37 -13.72
C THR A 434 14.04 10.40 -12.34
N VAL A 435 14.74 9.33 -11.96
CA VAL A 435 15.41 9.23 -10.67
C VAL A 435 16.54 10.26 -10.57
N ALA A 436 17.36 10.43 -11.60
CA ALA A 436 18.43 11.43 -11.57
C ALA A 436 17.88 12.86 -11.55
N LYS A 437 16.75 13.12 -12.24
CA LYS A 437 16.13 14.45 -12.32
C LYS A 437 15.39 14.85 -11.05
N LEU A 438 14.64 13.93 -10.45
CA LEU A 438 13.64 14.25 -9.42
C LEU A 438 13.77 13.41 -8.13
N GLY A 439 14.51 12.30 -8.15
CA GLY A 439 14.67 11.39 -7.02
C GLY A 439 13.81 10.12 -7.12
N LYS A 440 14.09 9.12 -6.28
CA LYS A 440 13.52 7.76 -6.40
C LYS A 440 12.01 7.69 -6.20
N TRP A 441 11.40 8.66 -5.49
CA TRP A 441 9.94 8.73 -5.31
C TRP A 441 9.18 9.01 -6.60
N TYR A 442 9.75 9.77 -7.53
CA TYR A 442 8.98 10.36 -8.61
C TYR A 442 8.50 9.40 -9.70
N PRO A 443 9.19 8.31 -10.07
CA PRO A 443 8.65 7.33 -11.02
C PRO A 443 7.26 6.83 -10.62
N VAL A 444 7.12 6.27 -9.42
CA VAL A 444 5.83 5.73 -8.95
C VAL A 444 4.78 6.82 -8.76
N LEU A 445 5.18 8.03 -8.35
CA LEU A 445 4.22 9.13 -8.20
C LEU A 445 3.69 9.60 -9.56
N ILE A 446 4.57 9.77 -10.55
CA ILE A 446 4.19 10.15 -11.91
C ILE A 446 3.24 9.10 -12.50
N ASP A 447 3.56 7.81 -12.38
CA ASP A 447 2.69 6.72 -12.83
C ASP A 447 1.28 6.80 -12.19
N ILE A 448 1.19 7.01 -10.88
CA ILE A 448 -0.11 7.11 -10.18
C ILE A 448 -0.91 8.33 -10.67
N LEU A 449 -0.25 9.44 -10.98
CA LEU A 449 -0.90 10.61 -11.57
C LEU A 449 -1.46 10.26 -12.95
N HIS A 450 -0.64 9.67 -13.83
CA HIS A 450 -1.06 9.31 -15.19
C HIS A 450 -2.18 8.28 -15.21
N GLN A 451 -2.12 7.26 -14.35
CA GLN A 451 -3.19 6.30 -14.14
C GLN A 451 -4.52 6.97 -13.76
N SER A 452 -4.47 8.09 -13.02
CA SER A 452 -5.65 8.84 -12.56
C SER A 452 -6.16 9.89 -13.55
N MET A 453 -5.38 10.18 -14.60
CA MET A 453 -5.68 11.22 -15.62
C MET A 453 -6.32 10.64 -16.89
N GLY A 454 -6.31 9.32 -17.06
CA GLY A 454 -6.96 8.65 -18.19
C GLY A 454 -8.48 8.86 -18.18
N HIS A 455 -9.09 8.83 -19.36
CA HIS A 455 -10.56 8.82 -19.51
C HIS A 455 -11.13 7.40 -19.52
N GLY A 456 -10.28 6.42 -19.82
CA GLY A 456 -10.52 5.02 -19.51
C GLY A 456 -9.37 4.48 -18.65
N PHE A 457 -9.64 3.44 -17.88
CA PHE A 457 -8.63 2.76 -17.08
C PHE A 457 -8.78 1.24 -17.13
N VAL A 458 -7.65 0.54 -17.27
CA VAL A 458 -7.59 -0.93 -17.17
C VAL A 458 -6.51 -1.33 -16.17
N GLY A 459 -6.86 -2.08 -15.13
CA GLY A 459 -5.92 -2.40 -14.04
C GLY A 459 -5.92 -3.86 -13.61
N THR A 460 -4.84 -4.30 -12.98
CA THR A 460 -4.79 -5.62 -12.32
C THR A 460 -5.69 -5.66 -11.09
N ASP A 461 -6.56 -6.67 -10.99
CA ASP A 461 -7.40 -6.91 -9.81
C ASP A 461 -6.55 -7.10 -8.54
N GLN A 462 -7.11 -6.77 -7.38
CA GLN A 462 -6.45 -6.78 -6.06
C GLN A 462 -5.23 -5.86 -5.88
N SER A 463 -4.77 -5.16 -6.92
CA SER A 463 -3.77 -4.11 -6.76
C SER A 463 -4.43 -2.85 -6.22
N THR A 464 -3.98 -2.36 -5.07
CA THR A 464 -4.45 -1.09 -4.51
C THR A 464 -4.15 0.10 -5.41
N MET A 465 -3.08 0.03 -6.22
CA MET A 465 -2.84 1.03 -7.27
C MET A 465 -3.95 1.04 -8.30
N SER A 466 -4.32 -0.13 -8.84
CA SER A 466 -5.41 -0.24 -9.80
C SER A 466 -6.75 0.20 -9.23
N VAL A 467 -7.07 -0.21 -8.00
CA VAL A 467 -8.35 0.14 -7.36
C VAL A 467 -8.49 1.66 -7.19
N ILE A 468 -7.45 2.33 -6.68
CA ILE A 468 -7.49 3.78 -6.48
C ILE A 468 -7.52 4.52 -7.83
N ALA A 469 -6.71 4.11 -8.80
CA ALA A 469 -6.70 4.71 -10.13
C ALA A 469 -8.05 4.58 -10.84
N ALA A 470 -8.65 3.38 -10.84
CA ALA A 470 -9.98 3.12 -11.39
C ALA A 470 -11.03 4.08 -10.82
N ARG A 471 -11.07 4.20 -9.50
CA ARG A 471 -12.02 5.07 -8.81
C ARG A 471 -11.76 6.56 -9.08
N ARG A 472 -10.51 6.99 -9.22
CA ARG A 472 -10.17 8.38 -9.63
C ARG A 472 -10.60 8.67 -11.07
N VAL A 473 -10.40 7.74 -11.99
CA VAL A 473 -10.86 7.91 -13.38
C VAL A 473 -12.38 8.05 -13.44
N GLU A 474 -13.10 7.20 -12.71
CA GLU A 474 -14.57 7.28 -12.59
C GLU A 474 -15.02 8.62 -11.99
N ASP A 475 -14.50 9.00 -10.83
CA ASP A 475 -15.04 10.13 -10.06
C ASP A 475 -14.46 11.49 -10.49
N TRP A 476 -13.22 11.55 -10.97
CA TRP A 476 -12.57 12.81 -11.37
C TRP A 476 -12.75 13.13 -12.85
N GLN A 477 -12.67 12.10 -13.71
CA GLN A 477 -12.75 12.29 -15.17
C GLN A 477 -14.15 11.95 -15.72
N GLY A 478 -15.04 11.38 -14.89
CA GLY A 478 -16.28 10.79 -15.38
C GLY A 478 -16.03 9.61 -16.31
N GLY A 479 -14.85 8.99 -16.23
CA GLY A 479 -14.37 7.96 -17.16
C GLY A 479 -14.98 6.59 -16.91
N VAL A 480 -14.38 5.57 -17.53
CA VAL A 480 -14.75 4.16 -17.36
C VAL A 480 -13.55 3.34 -16.90
N SER A 481 -13.78 2.32 -16.08
CA SER A 481 -12.71 1.45 -15.59
C SER A 481 -13.03 -0.04 -15.76
N ARG A 482 -12.00 -0.85 -15.95
CA ARG A 482 -12.06 -2.33 -15.91
C ARG A 482 -10.89 -2.88 -15.10
N LEU A 483 -11.15 -3.91 -14.33
CA LEU A 483 -10.09 -4.70 -13.68
C LEU A 483 -10.05 -6.09 -14.31
N PHE A 484 -8.85 -6.56 -14.66
CA PHE A 484 -8.64 -7.91 -15.17
C PHE A 484 -8.16 -8.85 -14.06
N LEU A 485 -8.65 -10.08 -14.11
CA LEU A 485 -8.28 -11.15 -13.18
C LEU A 485 -6.98 -11.85 -13.59
N PHE A 486 -6.31 -12.47 -12.61
CA PHE A 486 -5.07 -13.22 -12.78
C PHE A 486 -4.97 -14.30 -11.68
N GLY A 487 -3.91 -15.12 -11.71
CA GLY A 487 -3.60 -16.11 -10.67
C GLY A 487 -3.74 -17.56 -11.15
N HIS A 488 -4.53 -17.80 -12.20
CA HIS A 488 -4.65 -19.10 -12.84
C HIS A 488 -5.02 -18.96 -14.32
N PRO A 489 -4.80 -20.01 -15.13
CA PRO A 489 -5.26 -20.01 -16.51
C PRO A 489 -6.74 -19.69 -16.57
N HIS A 490 -7.14 -18.88 -17.53
CA HIS A 490 -8.54 -18.54 -17.75
C HIS A 490 -9.20 -17.78 -16.58
N ALA A 491 -8.42 -17.16 -15.69
CA ALA A 491 -8.94 -16.36 -14.59
C ALA A 491 -9.85 -15.23 -15.06
N ASP A 492 -9.54 -14.64 -16.22
CA ASP A 492 -10.33 -13.59 -16.84
C ASP A 492 -11.03 -14.06 -18.13
N ASP A 493 -11.21 -15.39 -18.30
CA ASP A 493 -11.99 -15.90 -19.43
C ASP A 493 -13.40 -15.34 -19.37
N HIS A 494 -13.78 -14.71 -20.46
CA HIS A 494 -14.88 -13.77 -20.56
C HIS A 494 -16.23 -14.42 -20.22
N LEU A 495 -16.66 -14.36 -18.97
CA LEU A 495 -18.07 -14.22 -18.66
C LEU A 495 -18.41 -12.75 -18.91
N PRO A 496 -19.43 -12.42 -19.73
CA PRO A 496 -19.86 -11.03 -19.86
C PRO A 496 -20.06 -10.46 -18.46
N GLN A 497 -19.30 -9.42 -18.11
CA GLN A 497 -19.63 -8.61 -16.94
C GLN A 497 -20.93 -7.89 -17.31
N THR A 498 -22.06 -8.59 -17.12
CA THR A 498 -23.37 -7.98 -17.25
C THR A 498 -23.35 -6.73 -16.38
N LYS A 499 -23.89 -5.62 -16.91
CA LYS A 499 -23.87 -4.27 -16.31
C LYS A 499 -24.42 -4.16 -14.86
N ASN A 500 -24.67 -5.26 -14.13
CA ASN A 500 -25.20 -5.26 -12.77
C ASN A 500 -24.93 -6.53 -11.93
N VAL A 501 -23.75 -7.18 -11.99
CA VAL A 501 -23.43 -8.25 -11.01
C VAL A 501 -22.11 -7.94 -10.28
N ARG A 502 -22.21 -7.09 -9.25
CA ARG A 502 -21.19 -6.89 -8.20
C ARG A 502 -21.33 -7.90 -7.06
N GLU A 503 -21.87 -9.09 -7.30
CA GLU A 503 -21.81 -10.19 -6.33
C GLU A 503 -20.57 -11.04 -6.59
N ARG A 504 -19.44 -10.62 -6.01
CA ARG A 504 -18.23 -11.44 -5.90
C ARG A 504 -18.57 -12.70 -5.10
N GLN A 505 -18.31 -13.88 -5.64
CA GLN A 505 -18.02 -15.01 -4.76
C GLN A 505 -16.67 -14.75 -4.07
N PRO A 506 -16.54 -15.02 -2.77
CA PRO A 506 -15.26 -14.89 -2.09
C PRO A 506 -14.32 -15.95 -2.66
N VAL A 507 -13.40 -15.53 -3.53
CA VAL A 507 -12.17 -16.30 -3.72
C VAL A 507 -11.53 -16.37 -2.33
N ASN A 508 -11.20 -17.59 -1.89
CA ASN A 508 -10.55 -17.85 -0.61
C ASN A 508 -9.25 -17.04 -0.54
N ASN A 509 -9.31 -15.83 0.01
CA ASN A 509 -8.16 -14.98 0.26
C ASN A 509 -7.39 -15.56 1.45
N ARG A 510 -6.58 -16.58 1.18
CA ARG A 510 -5.68 -17.23 2.15
C ARG A 510 -4.40 -16.45 2.42
N PHE A 511 -4.24 -15.23 1.89
CA PHE A 511 -2.95 -14.57 1.83
C PHE A 511 -3.03 -13.13 2.30
N TYR A 512 -2.75 -12.92 3.59
CA TYR A 512 -1.87 -11.89 4.16
C TYR A 512 -1.32 -12.41 5.48
#